data_AF-H3D1N4-F1
#
_entry.id   AF-H3D1N4-F1
#
_cell.length_a   1.000
_cell.length_b   1.000
_cell.length_c   1.000
_cell.angle_alpha   90.00
_cell.angle_beta   90.00
_cell.angle_gamma   90.00
#
_symmetry.space_group_name_H-M   'P 1'
#
loop_
_entity.id
_entity.type
_entity.pdbx_description
1 polymer ?
#
loop_
_entity_poly.entity_id
_entity_poly.type
_entity_poly.pdbx_seq_one_letter_code
_entity_poly.pdbx_strand_id
1 'polypeptide(L)'
;RVGAQLVVGLLAAVLSLLAERCWAEGGDPSLADRVIWAVNAGGEAHVDVHGIHFRKDPLEGKVGKASDYGMRLPILRSSPEDQILYQTERYNEDTFGYDIPIRDEGDYILVMKYAEVYFAQSQQKVFDVRLNGHVVVKDLDIFDRVGHSTAHDEIVPFSIRGKLSVQGEVSTFNGKLNVEFVKGYYDNPKVCALYVMKGTLEDVPKLQPHPGLEKHSEGGEEGGKKRAQAVSKSRVQSGPRTPNPYATDNSSLMFPILVAFGVFIPTLFCLCRL
;
A
#
# COMPACT_ATOMS: atom_id res chain seq x y z
N ARG A 1 -11.71 -64.69 24.40
CA ARG A 1 -12.50 -63.58 23.80
C ARG A 1 -12.12 -62.22 24.39
N VAL A 2 -11.85 -62.11 25.69
CA VAL A 2 -11.48 -60.82 26.36
C VAL A 2 -10.12 -60.26 25.93
N GLY A 3 -9.09 -61.11 25.73
CA GLY A 3 -7.75 -60.63 25.34
C GLY A 3 -7.65 -60.00 23.95
N ALA A 4 -8.47 -60.44 22.99
CA ALA A 4 -8.47 -59.89 21.63
C ALA A 4 -9.09 -58.48 21.58
N GLN A 5 -10.11 -58.21 22.39
CA GLN A 5 -10.74 -56.88 22.48
C GLN A 5 -9.82 -55.86 23.13
N LEU A 6 -8.99 -56.27 24.11
CA LEU A 6 -8.03 -55.39 24.76
C LEU A 6 -6.90 -54.96 23.80
N VAL A 7 -6.40 -55.89 23.00
CA VAL A 7 -5.33 -55.62 22.01
C VAL A 7 -5.83 -54.71 20.89
N VAL A 8 -7.05 -54.93 20.39
CA VAL A 8 -7.67 -54.07 19.38
C VAL A 8 -7.91 -52.65 19.92
N GLY A 9 -8.35 -52.53 21.18
CA GLY A 9 -8.53 -51.24 21.84
C GLY A 9 -7.22 -50.47 22.03
N LEU A 10 -6.13 -51.17 22.38
CA LEU A 10 -4.80 -50.57 22.51
C LEU A 10 -4.24 -50.10 21.16
N LEU A 11 -4.40 -50.90 20.11
CA LEU A 11 -3.98 -50.55 18.76
C LEU A 11 -4.77 -49.35 18.21
N ALA A 12 -6.10 -49.31 18.44
CA ALA A 12 -6.92 -48.17 18.06
C ALA A 12 -6.53 -46.90 18.81
N ALA A 13 -6.22 -46.99 20.11
CA ALA A 13 -5.75 -45.86 20.89
C ALA A 13 -4.38 -45.34 20.42
N VAL A 14 -3.45 -46.24 20.06
CA VAL A 14 -2.13 -45.88 19.51
C VAL A 14 -2.26 -45.26 18.12
N LEU A 15 -3.13 -45.79 17.25
CA LEU A 15 -3.44 -45.19 15.95
C LEU A 15 -4.12 -43.82 16.09
N SER A 16 -4.99 -43.63 17.08
CA SER A 16 -5.61 -42.34 17.38
C SER A 16 -4.58 -41.33 17.88
N LEU A 17 -3.67 -41.74 18.77
CA LEU A 17 -2.58 -40.89 19.26
C LEU A 17 -1.58 -40.51 18.16
N LEU A 18 -1.31 -41.44 17.22
CA LEU A 18 -0.46 -41.18 16.07
C LEU A 18 -1.15 -40.29 15.03
N ALA A 19 -2.47 -40.45 14.84
CA ALA A 19 -3.26 -39.54 14.02
C ALA A 19 -3.29 -38.13 14.64
N GLU A 20 -3.53 -37.99 15.95
CA GLU A 20 -3.51 -36.69 16.64
C GLU A 20 -2.12 -36.03 16.59
N ARG A 21 -1.04 -36.80 16.65
CA ARG A 21 0.33 -36.29 16.42
C ARG A 21 0.59 -35.87 14.97
N CYS A 22 0.01 -36.53 13.98
CA CYS A 22 0.11 -36.11 12.58
C CYS A 22 -0.70 -34.84 12.26
N TRP A 23 -1.74 -34.53 13.04
CA TRP A 23 -2.49 -33.27 12.90
C TRP A 23 -1.83 -32.11 13.65
N ALA A 24 -1.00 -32.40 14.66
CA ALA A 24 -0.28 -31.38 15.43
C ALA A 24 0.97 -30.81 14.72
N GLU A 25 1.45 -31.46 13.64
CA GLU A 25 2.52 -30.98 12.75
C GLU A 25 1.99 -30.27 11.50
N GLY A 26 0.69 -29.93 11.47
CA GLY A 26 0.11 -29.07 10.45
C GLY A 26 0.13 -27.61 10.90
N GLY A 27 1.31 -27.06 11.17
CA GLY A 27 1.45 -25.61 11.31
C GLY A 27 0.90 -24.95 10.05
N ASP A 28 0.02 -23.96 10.22
CA ASP A 28 -0.52 -23.19 9.10
C ASP A 28 0.66 -22.72 8.24
N PRO A 29 0.71 -23.02 6.92
CA PRO A 29 1.85 -22.69 6.08
C PRO A 29 2.28 -21.25 6.30
N SER A 30 3.58 -21.04 6.49
CA SER A 30 4.13 -19.73 6.74
C SER A 30 3.76 -18.79 5.59
N LEU A 31 3.73 -17.48 5.84
CA LEU A 31 3.37 -16.53 4.80
C LEU A 31 4.27 -16.69 3.56
N ALA A 32 5.55 -16.94 3.78
CA ALA A 32 6.53 -17.24 2.73
C ALA A 32 6.13 -18.45 1.86
N ASP A 33 5.60 -19.53 2.47
CA ASP A 33 5.18 -20.74 1.73
C ASP A 33 3.96 -20.49 0.83
N ARG A 34 3.15 -19.47 1.18
CA ARG A 34 1.98 -19.08 0.40
C ARG A 34 2.32 -18.13 -0.74
N VAL A 35 3.50 -17.50 -0.75
CA VAL A 35 3.94 -16.61 -1.82
C VAL A 35 4.36 -17.44 -3.03
N ILE A 36 3.68 -17.24 -4.16
CA ILE A 36 4.00 -17.93 -5.41
C ILE A 36 5.03 -17.17 -6.24
N TRP A 37 5.08 -15.85 -6.09
CA TRP A 37 5.92 -14.98 -6.89
C TRP A 37 6.17 -13.65 -6.17
N ALA A 38 7.41 -13.15 -6.17
CA ALA A 38 7.80 -11.88 -5.56
C ALA A 38 9.01 -11.29 -6.26
N VAL A 39 9.02 -9.97 -6.47
CA VAL A 39 10.09 -9.23 -7.15
C VAL A 39 10.34 -7.89 -6.46
N ASN A 40 11.61 -7.58 -6.25
CA ASN A 40 12.06 -6.23 -5.90
C ASN A 40 12.33 -5.46 -7.20
N ALA A 41 11.49 -4.46 -7.50
CA ALA A 41 11.55 -3.73 -8.75
C ALA A 41 12.67 -2.67 -8.71
N GLY A 42 13.53 -2.68 -9.72
CA GLY A 42 14.70 -1.81 -9.81
C GLY A 42 15.82 -2.14 -8.82
N GLY A 43 15.72 -3.25 -8.09
CA GLY A 43 16.69 -3.64 -7.07
C GLY A 43 17.14 -5.10 -7.16
N GLU A 44 18.10 -5.44 -6.29
CA GLU A 44 18.61 -6.79 -6.11
C GLU A 44 17.64 -7.68 -5.30
N ALA A 45 17.91 -8.99 -5.27
CA ALA A 45 17.13 -9.93 -4.48
C ALA A 45 17.21 -9.61 -2.98
N HIS A 46 16.10 -9.80 -2.26
CA HIS A 46 15.96 -9.49 -0.84
C HIS A 46 14.97 -10.44 -0.16
N VAL A 47 15.18 -10.72 1.13
CA VAL A 47 14.25 -11.51 1.95
C VAL A 47 13.70 -10.59 3.03
N ASP A 48 12.38 -10.43 3.09
CA ASP A 48 11.73 -9.57 4.06
C ASP A 48 11.67 -10.21 5.46
N VAL A 49 11.25 -9.41 6.46
CA VAL A 49 11.10 -9.88 7.86
C VAL A 49 10.07 -11.01 8.03
N HIS A 50 9.20 -11.23 7.03
CA HIS A 50 8.19 -12.30 7.02
C HIS A 50 8.67 -13.55 6.27
N GLY A 51 9.91 -13.56 5.79
CA GLY A 51 10.52 -14.67 5.05
C GLY A 51 10.17 -14.70 3.56
N ILE A 52 9.51 -13.68 3.02
CA ILE A 52 9.20 -13.58 1.59
C ILE A 52 10.48 -13.29 0.83
N HIS A 53 10.85 -14.20 -0.07
CA HIS A 53 12.01 -14.03 -0.95
C HIS A 53 11.64 -13.26 -2.23
N PHE A 54 11.92 -11.96 -2.23
CA PHE A 54 11.84 -11.09 -3.39
C PHE A 54 13.03 -11.35 -4.32
N ARG A 55 12.74 -11.73 -5.55
CA ARG A 55 13.74 -11.99 -6.57
C ARG A 55 14.27 -10.67 -7.15
N LYS A 56 15.49 -10.71 -7.68
CA LYS A 56 16.02 -9.64 -8.53
C LYS A 56 15.07 -9.34 -9.68
N ASP A 57 14.96 -8.07 -10.06
CA ASP A 57 14.06 -7.62 -11.11
C ASP A 57 14.29 -8.30 -12.48
N PRO A 58 13.31 -9.06 -13.01
CA PRO A 58 13.46 -9.75 -14.29
C PRO A 58 13.47 -8.82 -15.52
N LEU A 59 13.04 -7.57 -15.34
CA LEU A 59 13.00 -6.54 -16.39
C LEU A 59 14.28 -5.72 -16.48
N GLU A 60 15.26 -5.94 -15.61
CA GLU A 60 16.56 -5.27 -15.66
C GLU A 60 17.24 -5.48 -17.01
N GLY A 61 17.71 -4.37 -17.60
CA GLY A 61 18.32 -4.35 -18.92
C GLY A 61 17.35 -4.57 -20.10
N LYS A 62 16.04 -4.69 -19.85
CA LYS A 62 15.03 -4.94 -20.90
C LYS A 62 13.99 -3.84 -21.02
N VAL A 63 13.32 -3.49 -19.91
CA VAL A 63 12.17 -2.57 -19.91
C VAL A 63 12.26 -1.60 -18.74
N GLY A 64 12.02 -0.31 -18.99
CA GLY A 64 12.05 0.73 -17.97
C GLY A 64 13.45 0.99 -17.41
N LYS A 65 13.50 1.92 -16.45
CA LYS A 65 14.70 2.36 -15.75
C LYS A 65 14.59 1.97 -14.28
N ALA A 66 15.68 1.40 -13.75
CA ALA A 66 15.84 1.17 -12.33
C ALA A 66 16.31 2.48 -11.67
N SER A 67 15.80 2.77 -10.48
CA SER A 67 16.17 3.93 -9.67
C SER A 67 16.39 3.49 -8.23
N ASP A 68 17.51 3.93 -7.66
CA ASP A 68 17.89 3.77 -6.27
C ASP A 68 17.76 5.11 -5.51
N TYR A 69 17.05 6.08 -6.08
CA TYR A 69 16.94 7.44 -5.54
C TYR A 69 16.51 7.43 -4.06
N GLY A 70 15.58 6.53 -3.72
CA GLY A 70 15.00 6.36 -2.38
C GLY A 70 15.98 5.87 -1.32
N MET A 71 17.13 5.27 -1.69
CA MET A 71 18.15 4.77 -0.74
C MET A 71 18.72 5.86 0.17
N ARG A 72 18.60 7.13 -0.22
CA ARG A 72 19.06 8.29 0.56
C ARG A 72 18.08 8.74 1.63
N LEU A 73 16.87 8.16 1.65
CA LEU A 73 15.76 8.61 2.46
C LEU A 73 15.25 7.45 3.32
N PRO A 74 14.99 7.68 4.63
CA PRO A 74 14.29 6.70 5.43
C PRO A 74 12.83 6.63 4.97
N ILE A 75 12.32 5.42 4.74
CA ILE A 75 10.92 5.22 4.35
C ILE A 75 10.07 4.96 5.60
N LEU A 76 9.20 5.91 5.93
CA LEU A 76 8.27 5.79 7.05
C LEU A 76 7.31 4.61 6.85
N ARG A 77 6.83 4.05 7.96
CA ARG A 77 5.90 2.90 8.05
C ARG A 77 6.46 1.52 7.68
N SER A 78 7.69 1.45 7.19
CA SER A 78 8.39 0.20 6.86
C SER A 78 9.37 -0.21 7.97
N SER A 79 9.62 -1.51 8.12
CA SER A 79 10.66 -2.00 9.02
C SER A 79 12.05 -1.61 8.49
N PRO A 80 13.07 -1.43 9.34
CA PRO A 80 14.43 -1.11 8.88
C PRO A 80 15.01 -2.12 7.88
N GLU A 81 14.67 -3.40 8.02
CA GLU A 81 15.14 -4.48 7.16
C GLU A 81 14.45 -4.45 5.79
N ASP A 82 13.16 -4.10 5.76
CA ASP A 82 12.35 -4.08 4.53
C ASP A 82 12.40 -2.75 3.78
N GLN A 83 13.11 -1.72 4.27
CA GLN A 83 13.15 -0.40 3.62
C GLN A 83 13.60 -0.51 2.16
N ILE A 84 14.50 -1.45 1.88
CA ILE A 84 14.99 -1.71 0.52
C ILE A 84 13.86 -1.95 -0.49
N LEU A 85 12.77 -2.62 -0.07
CA LEU A 85 11.61 -2.91 -0.92
C LEU A 85 10.76 -1.68 -1.26
N TYR A 86 11.05 -0.54 -0.62
CA TYR A 86 10.43 0.76 -0.88
C TYR A 86 11.42 1.81 -1.39
N GLN A 87 12.73 1.54 -1.30
CA GLN A 87 13.79 2.48 -1.67
C GLN A 87 14.26 2.30 -3.12
N THR A 88 14.19 1.07 -3.64
CA THR A 88 14.41 0.80 -5.08
C THR A 88 13.09 0.82 -5.83
N GLU A 89 13.13 1.30 -7.07
CA GLU A 89 11.95 1.33 -7.92
C GLU A 89 12.30 1.08 -9.39
N ARG A 90 11.33 0.53 -10.13
CA ARG A 90 11.32 0.57 -11.59
C ARG A 90 10.24 1.53 -12.04
N TYR A 91 10.61 2.45 -12.92
CA TYR A 91 9.69 3.30 -13.65
C TYR A 91 9.92 3.18 -15.14
N ASN A 92 8.95 3.57 -15.96
CA ASN A 92 9.11 3.58 -17.41
C ASN A 92 8.42 4.79 -18.04
N GLU A 93 8.95 5.27 -19.16
CA GLU A 93 8.36 6.38 -19.92
C GLU A 93 7.10 5.97 -20.71
N ASP A 94 6.78 4.68 -20.70
CA ASP A 94 5.58 4.08 -21.30
C ASP A 94 4.98 3.04 -20.35
N THR A 95 3.83 2.48 -20.71
CA THR A 95 3.22 1.35 -20.00
C THR A 95 4.19 0.16 -19.95
N PHE A 96 4.33 -0.45 -18.77
CA PHE A 96 5.12 -1.65 -18.56
C PHE A 96 4.42 -2.59 -17.58
N GLY A 97 4.86 -3.85 -17.51
CA GLY A 97 4.22 -4.81 -16.63
C GLY A 97 5.02 -6.06 -16.37
N TYR A 98 4.50 -6.89 -15.47
CA TYR A 98 5.05 -8.19 -15.12
C TYR A 98 4.09 -9.30 -15.53
N ASP A 99 4.66 -10.37 -16.08
CA ASP A 99 3.94 -11.61 -16.37
C ASP A 99 4.25 -12.64 -15.28
N ILE A 100 3.22 -12.98 -14.50
CA ILE A 100 3.34 -13.86 -13.34
C ILE A 100 2.68 -15.20 -13.67
N PRO A 101 3.43 -16.31 -13.77
CA PRO A 101 2.84 -17.61 -14.06
C PRO A 101 2.06 -18.12 -12.83
N ILE A 102 0.77 -18.43 -13.01
CA ILE A 102 -0.07 -19.04 -11.97
C ILE A 102 -0.66 -20.35 -12.53
N ARG A 103 -0.38 -21.44 -11.83
CA ARG A 103 -0.73 -22.81 -12.26
C ARG A 103 -1.94 -23.37 -11.56
N ASP A 104 -2.12 -22.97 -10.30
CA ASP A 104 -3.16 -23.52 -9.45
C ASP A 104 -4.36 -22.58 -9.40
N GLU A 105 -5.52 -23.18 -9.15
CA GLU A 105 -6.74 -22.45 -8.85
C GLU A 105 -6.79 -22.08 -7.36
N GLY A 106 -7.47 -20.98 -7.08
CA GLY A 106 -7.61 -20.48 -5.71
C GLY A 106 -7.83 -18.98 -5.63
N ASP A 107 -7.88 -18.50 -4.40
CA ASP A 107 -7.97 -17.10 -4.06
C ASP A 107 -6.55 -16.58 -3.79
N TYR A 108 -6.24 -15.44 -4.41
CA TYR A 108 -4.92 -14.84 -4.43
C TYR A 108 -4.99 -13.37 -4.08
N ILE A 109 -3.88 -12.86 -3.57
CA ILE A 109 -3.69 -11.45 -3.25
C ILE A 109 -2.46 -10.96 -4.00
N LEU A 110 -2.62 -9.91 -4.80
CA LEU A 110 -1.52 -9.14 -5.36
C LEU A 110 -1.25 -7.96 -4.42
N VAL A 111 -0.04 -7.86 -3.91
CA VAL A 111 0.41 -6.73 -3.10
C VAL A 111 1.49 -5.99 -3.87
N MET A 112 1.26 -4.70 -4.09
CA MET A 112 2.18 -3.81 -4.77
C MET A 112 2.64 -2.73 -3.79
N LYS A 113 3.95 -2.60 -3.66
CA LYS A 113 4.63 -1.70 -2.73
C LYS A 113 5.10 -0.46 -3.46
N TYR A 114 4.84 0.69 -2.86
CA TYR A 114 5.18 2.01 -3.40
C TYR A 114 5.71 2.94 -2.30
N ALA A 115 6.57 3.87 -2.68
CA ALA A 115 6.89 5.04 -1.88
C ALA A 115 7.20 6.22 -2.80
N GLU A 116 6.62 7.40 -2.59
CA GLU A 116 6.97 8.60 -3.36
C GLU A 116 8.20 9.27 -2.74
N VAL A 117 9.28 9.40 -3.51
CA VAL A 117 10.58 9.90 -3.03
C VAL A 117 11.13 11.04 -3.88
N TYR A 118 10.48 11.36 -4.99
CA TYR A 118 10.94 12.38 -5.94
C TYR A 118 10.02 13.61 -5.93
N PHE A 119 8.70 13.39 -6.01
CA PHE A 119 7.71 14.46 -6.05
C PHE A 119 7.24 14.86 -4.66
N ALA A 120 7.07 16.17 -4.48
CA ALA A 120 6.70 16.77 -3.20
C ALA A 120 5.27 17.35 -3.18
N GLN A 121 4.45 17.05 -4.20
CA GLN A 121 3.08 17.54 -4.33
C GLN A 121 2.17 16.50 -4.97
N SER A 122 0.89 16.51 -4.61
CA SER A 122 -0.15 15.70 -5.26
C SER A 122 -0.30 16.10 -6.73
N GLN A 123 -0.85 15.18 -7.52
CA GLN A 123 -1.15 15.31 -8.96
C GLN A 123 0.09 15.55 -9.83
N GLN A 124 1.28 15.21 -9.35
CA GLN A 124 2.50 15.23 -10.17
C GLN A 124 2.76 13.86 -10.83
N LYS A 125 2.42 12.78 -10.13
CA LYS A 125 2.54 11.40 -10.61
C LYS A 125 1.22 10.69 -10.40
N VAL A 126 0.54 10.41 -11.51
CA VAL A 126 -0.74 9.69 -11.51
C VAL A 126 -0.73 8.69 -12.64
N PHE A 127 -0.98 7.43 -12.31
CA PHE A 127 -1.00 6.32 -13.26
C PHE A 127 -2.06 5.28 -12.87
N ASP A 128 -2.45 4.44 -13.82
CA ASP A 128 -3.39 3.35 -13.56
C ASP A 128 -2.63 2.03 -13.38
N VAL A 129 -3.22 1.10 -12.65
CA VAL A 129 -2.78 -0.28 -12.55
C VAL A 129 -3.85 -1.18 -13.15
N ARG A 130 -3.43 -2.05 -14.07
CA ARG A 130 -4.28 -3.05 -14.69
C ARG A 130 -3.83 -4.46 -14.33
N LEU A 131 -4.80 -5.35 -14.22
CA LEU A 131 -4.60 -6.76 -14.00
C LEU A 131 -5.38 -7.51 -15.08
N ASN A 132 -4.66 -8.14 -16.01
CA ASN A 132 -5.19 -8.84 -17.18
C ASN A 132 -6.17 -7.97 -17.99
N GLY A 133 -5.82 -6.69 -18.18
CA GLY A 133 -6.63 -5.69 -18.88
C GLY A 133 -7.70 -4.99 -18.02
N HIS A 134 -8.01 -5.47 -16.82
CA HIS A 134 -8.96 -4.84 -15.90
C HIS A 134 -8.27 -3.74 -15.09
N VAL A 135 -8.85 -2.53 -15.03
CA VAL A 135 -8.32 -1.46 -14.19
C VAL A 135 -8.63 -1.77 -12.73
N VAL A 136 -7.61 -2.08 -11.93
CA VAL A 136 -7.75 -2.45 -10.52
C VAL A 136 -7.45 -1.28 -9.58
N VAL A 137 -6.56 -0.38 -9.98
CA VAL A 137 -6.31 0.88 -9.28
C VAL A 137 -6.33 1.97 -10.33
N LYS A 138 -7.22 2.94 -10.16
CA LYS A 138 -7.39 4.06 -11.09
C LYS A 138 -6.83 5.33 -10.46
N ASP A 139 -6.17 6.15 -11.27
CA ASP A 139 -5.64 7.46 -10.91
C ASP A 139 -4.78 7.40 -9.63
N LEU A 140 -3.86 6.42 -9.54
CA LEU A 140 -3.01 6.20 -8.38
C LEU A 140 -2.01 7.35 -8.23
N ASP A 141 -2.20 8.15 -7.18
CA ASP A 141 -1.31 9.20 -6.73
C ASP A 141 -0.71 8.83 -5.36
N ILE A 142 0.55 8.36 -5.36
CA ILE A 142 1.20 7.87 -4.14
C ILE A 142 1.41 9.02 -3.14
N PHE A 143 1.75 10.21 -3.64
CA PHE A 143 1.96 11.38 -2.77
C PHE A 143 0.67 11.78 -2.07
N ASP A 144 -0.45 11.81 -2.80
CA ASP A 144 -1.75 12.18 -2.22
C ASP A 144 -2.22 11.18 -1.15
N ARG A 145 -1.84 9.91 -1.29
CA ARG A 145 -2.21 8.84 -0.34
C ARG A 145 -1.44 8.88 0.96
N VAL A 146 -0.12 9.04 0.90
CA VAL A 146 0.77 8.84 2.06
C VAL A 146 1.81 9.93 2.26
N GLY A 147 1.90 10.90 1.34
CA GLY A 147 2.92 11.94 1.33
C GLY A 147 4.30 11.44 0.87
N HIS A 148 5.31 12.23 1.20
CA HIS A 148 6.70 11.98 0.82
C HIS A 148 7.36 10.92 1.73
N SER A 149 8.25 10.10 1.16
CA SER A 149 9.08 9.10 1.85
C SER A 149 8.31 8.20 2.81
N THR A 150 7.11 7.79 2.42
CA THR A 150 6.23 6.96 3.24
C THR A 150 5.83 5.72 2.45
N ALA A 151 5.88 4.55 3.08
CA ALA A 151 5.46 3.30 2.47
C ALA A 151 3.95 3.26 2.25
N HIS A 152 3.56 2.78 1.08
CA HIS A 152 2.18 2.56 0.65
C HIS A 152 2.06 1.20 -0.03
N ASP A 153 1.05 0.43 0.37
CA ASP A 153 0.77 -0.89 -0.19
C ASP A 153 -0.62 -0.87 -0.82
N GLU A 154 -0.71 -1.16 -2.11
CA GLU A 154 -1.96 -1.46 -2.79
C GLU A 154 -2.19 -2.96 -2.79
N ILE A 155 -3.35 -3.36 -2.26
CA ILE A 155 -3.70 -4.77 -2.07
C ILE A 155 -4.91 -5.09 -2.94
N VAL A 156 -4.72 -6.00 -3.90
CA VAL A 156 -5.76 -6.38 -4.86
C VAL A 156 -6.06 -7.87 -4.72
N PRO A 157 -7.22 -8.24 -4.13
CA PRO A 157 -7.68 -9.62 -4.12
C PRO A 157 -8.23 -10.01 -5.49
N PHE A 158 -7.88 -11.22 -5.94
CA PHE A 158 -8.42 -11.84 -7.15
C PHE A 158 -8.58 -13.35 -6.96
N SER A 159 -9.39 -13.99 -7.78
CA SER A 159 -9.61 -15.43 -7.74
C SER A 159 -9.45 -16.06 -9.12
N ILE A 160 -8.96 -17.29 -9.16
CA ILE A 160 -8.80 -18.08 -10.38
C ILE A 160 -9.57 -19.40 -10.20
N ARG A 161 -10.61 -19.59 -11.02
CA ARG A 161 -11.46 -20.80 -11.07
C ARG A 161 -11.86 -21.06 -12.52
N GLY A 162 -10.91 -21.54 -13.33
CA GLY A 162 -10.98 -21.58 -14.81
C GLY A 162 -10.99 -20.21 -15.51
N LYS A 163 -11.47 -19.16 -14.85
CA LYS A 163 -11.44 -17.75 -15.26
C LYS A 163 -10.85 -16.91 -14.14
N LEU A 164 -10.30 -15.75 -14.51
CA LEU A 164 -9.83 -14.76 -13.55
C LEU A 164 -11.02 -13.88 -13.15
N SER A 165 -11.22 -13.69 -11.85
CA SER A 165 -12.16 -12.69 -11.32
C SER A 165 -11.45 -11.70 -10.42
N VAL A 166 -11.65 -10.42 -10.70
CA VAL A 166 -11.08 -9.29 -9.95
C VAL A 166 -12.12 -8.17 -9.87
N GLN A 167 -12.36 -7.63 -8.67
CA GLN A 167 -13.31 -6.52 -8.43
C GLN A 167 -14.73 -6.72 -9.03
N GLY A 168 -15.18 -7.98 -9.15
CA GLY A 168 -16.49 -8.31 -9.74
C GLY A 168 -16.48 -8.45 -11.27
N GLU A 169 -15.37 -8.13 -11.93
CA GLU A 169 -15.16 -8.39 -13.35
C GLU A 169 -14.58 -9.81 -13.53
N VAL A 170 -14.89 -10.44 -14.67
CA VAL A 170 -14.45 -11.80 -15.00
C VAL A 170 -13.85 -11.81 -16.40
N SER A 171 -12.65 -12.35 -16.54
CA SER A 171 -11.97 -12.56 -17.84
C SER A 171 -11.40 -13.95 -18.01
N THR A 172 -11.03 -14.25 -19.25
CA THR A 172 -10.27 -15.46 -19.60
C THR A 172 -8.90 -15.42 -18.96
N PHE A 173 -8.47 -16.55 -18.40
CA PHE A 173 -7.14 -16.71 -17.81
C PHE A 173 -6.34 -17.73 -18.63
N ASN A 174 -5.10 -17.37 -19.00
CA ASN A 174 -4.24 -18.18 -19.88
C ASN A 174 -3.03 -18.79 -19.13
N GLY A 175 -3.10 -18.88 -17.80
CA GLY A 175 -1.99 -19.36 -16.96
C GLY A 175 -0.95 -18.30 -16.61
N LYS A 176 -1.08 -17.07 -17.13
CA LYS A 176 -0.24 -15.93 -16.78
C LYS A 176 -1.11 -14.76 -16.32
N LEU A 177 -0.79 -14.24 -15.14
CA LEU A 177 -1.34 -13.00 -14.64
C LEU A 177 -0.47 -11.85 -15.16
N ASN A 178 -1.07 -10.97 -15.95
CA ASN A 178 -0.41 -9.80 -16.48
C ASN A 178 -0.76 -8.60 -15.59
N VAL A 179 0.25 -7.98 -14.97
CA VAL A 179 0.11 -6.78 -14.13
C VAL A 179 0.75 -5.61 -14.86
N GLU A 180 -0.03 -4.64 -15.30
CA GLU A 180 0.43 -3.49 -16.09
C GLU A 180 0.31 -2.20 -15.29
N PHE A 181 1.36 -1.39 -15.31
CA PHE A 181 1.38 -0.02 -14.82
C PHE A 181 1.25 0.89 -16.04
N VAL A 182 0.07 1.47 -16.21
CA VAL A 182 -0.33 2.18 -17.43
C VAL A 182 0.03 3.65 -17.30
N LYS A 183 0.75 4.16 -18.30
CA LYS A 183 1.09 5.58 -18.35
C LYS A 183 -0.16 6.45 -18.50
N GLY A 184 -0.35 7.34 -17.53
CA GLY A 184 -1.36 8.40 -17.58
C GLY A 184 -0.86 9.64 -18.32
N TYR A 185 -1.59 10.74 -18.15
CA TYR A 185 -1.22 12.06 -18.71
C TYR A 185 -0.08 12.74 -17.92
N TYR A 186 0.10 12.35 -16.67
CA TYR A 186 1.10 12.92 -15.75
C TYR A 186 2.45 12.20 -15.91
N ASP A 187 3.26 12.17 -14.85
CA ASP A 187 4.55 11.52 -14.88
C ASP A 187 4.47 9.98 -14.95
N ASN A 188 5.62 9.37 -15.15
CA ASN A 188 5.82 7.96 -15.43
C ASN A 188 5.27 7.01 -14.34
N PRO A 189 4.65 5.87 -14.74
CA PRO A 189 4.28 4.81 -13.81
C PRO A 189 5.51 4.20 -13.17
N LYS A 190 5.37 3.74 -11.91
CA LYS A 190 6.46 3.12 -11.16
C LYS A 190 5.95 2.07 -10.18
N VAL A 191 6.82 1.18 -9.74
CA VAL A 191 6.58 0.25 -8.62
C VAL A 191 7.90 -0.04 -7.89
N CYS A 192 7.85 -0.23 -6.57
CA CYS A 192 9.04 -0.53 -5.76
C CYS A 192 9.24 -2.02 -5.57
N ALA A 193 8.19 -2.75 -5.21
CA ALA A 193 8.21 -4.21 -5.16
C ALA A 193 6.79 -4.73 -5.35
N LEU A 194 6.65 -6.00 -5.74
CA LEU A 194 5.35 -6.65 -5.73
C LEU A 194 5.48 -8.14 -5.46
N TYR A 195 4.44 -8.72 -4.87
CA TYR A 195 4.34 -10.16 -4.68
C TYR A 195 2.89 -10.63 -4.82
N VAL A 196 2.75 -11.90 -5.15
CA VAL A 196 1.48 -12.61 -5.24
C VAL A 196 1.52 -13.78 -4.27
N MET A 197 0.51 -13.84 -3.41
CA MET A 197 0.35 -14.91 -2.43
C MET A 197 -1.03 -15.55 -2.54
N LYS A 198 -1.12 -16.83 -2.16
CA LYS A 198 -2.39 -17.53 -1.99
C LYS A 198 -2.98 -17.20 -0.62
N GLY A 199 -4.26 -16.86 -0.56
CA GLY A 199 -4.94 -16.54 0.70
C GLY A 199 -5.92 -15.38 0.58
N THR A 200 -6.18 -14.74 1.71
CA THR A 200 -7.17 -13.68 1.88
C THR A 200 -6.50 -12.38 2.35
N LEU A 201 -7.27 -11.29 2.36
CA LEU A 201 -6.79 -9.97 2.78
C LEU A 201 -6.25 -9.95 4.22
N GLU A 202 -6.76 -10.82 5.09
CA GLU A 202 -6.37 -10.89 6.50
C GLU A 202 -4.95 -11.44 6.69
N ASP A 203 -4.47 -12.21 5.72
CA ASP A 203 -3.13 -12.81 5.74
C ASP A 203 -2.03 -11.79 5.41
N VAL A 204 -2.37 -10.64 4.81
CA VAL A 204 -1.38 -9.66 4.34
C VAL A 204 -0.75 -8.91 5.51
N PRO A 205 0.59 -8.87 5.63
CA PRO A 205 1.26 -8.10 6.66
C PRO A 205 0.94 -6.60 6.53
N LYS A 206 0.55 -5.98 7.64
CA LYS A 206 0.17 -4.56 7.66
C LYS A 206 1.39 -3.69 7.92
N LEU A 207 1.49 -2.61 7.15
CA LEU A 207 2.43 -1.51 7.40
C LEU A 207 2.24 -0.91 8.80
N GLN A 208 3.32 -0.35 9.35
CA GLN A 208 3.23 0.36 10.62
C GLN A 208 2.28 1.57 10.50
N PRO A 209 1.64 2.01 11.61
CA PRO A 209 0.77 3.16 11.60
C PRO A 209 1.47 4.42 11.09
N HIS A 210 0.73 5.28 10.38
CA HIS A 210 1.30 6.54 9.90
C HIS A 210 1.54 7.48 11.09
N PRO A 211 2.76 8.05 11.25
CA PRO A 211 3.01 9.05 12.27
C PRO A 211 2.06 10.24 12.12
N GLY A 212 1.15 10.44 13.08
CA GLY A 212 0.19 11.56 13.08
C GLY A 212 -1.22 11.24 12.55
N LEU A 213 -1.51 9.99 12.18
CA LEU A 213 -2.83 9.53 11.73
C LEU A 213 -3.25 8.30 12.54
N GLU A 214 -3.33 8.43 13.86
CA GLU A 214 -3.98 7.42 14.71
C GLU A 214 -5.48 7.43 14.42
N LYS A 215 -5.98 6.38 13.76
CA LYS A 215 -7.43 6.12 13.75
C LYS A 215 -7.81 5.53 15.10
N HIS A 216 -8.55 6.29 15.91
CA HIS A 216 -9.38 5.72 16.98
C HIS A 216 -10.41 4.76 16.35
N SER A 217 -10.09 3.49 16.21
CA SER A 217 -11.07 2.43 15.99
C SER A 217 -11.23 1.65 17.29
N GLU A 218 -12.07 2.16 18.18
CA GLU A 218 -12.58 1.38 19.31
C GLU A 218 -13.64 0.41 18.81
N GLY A 219 -13.38 -0.89 18.99
CA GLY A 219 -14.39 -1.93 18.93
C GLY A 219 -15.13 -2.04 20.26
N GLY A 220 -16.43 -2.34 20.19
CA GLY A 220 -17.23 -2.72 21.35
C GLY A 220 -18.72 -2.39 21.20
N GLU A 221 -19.45 -3.20 20.44
CA GLU A 221 -20.90 -3.33 20.64
C GLU A 221 -21.18 -4.15 21.91
N GLU A 222 -21.98 -3.64 22.84
CA GLU A 222 -23.11 -4.40 23.39
C GLU A 222 -24.11 -3.49 24.16
N GLY A 223 -25.32 -3.40 23.60
CA GLY A 223 -26.63 -3.51 24.27
C GLY A 223 -27.00 -2.69 25.52
N GLY A 224 -27.97 -1.77 25.37
CA GLY A 224 -28.84 -1.38 26.50
C GLY A 224 -29.71 -0.13 26.33
N LYS A 225 -30.94 -0.29 25.84
CA LYS A 225 -32.01 0.74 25.79
C LYS A 225 -32.26 1.41 27.16
N LYS A 226 -32.41 2.75 27.17
CA LYS A 226 -33.54 3.45 27.85
C LYS A 226 -33.63 4.93 27.45
N ARG A 227 -34.88 5.39 27.27
CA ARG A 227 -35.30 6.72 26.82
C ARG A 227 -35.05 7.83 27.85
N ALA A 228 -34.68 8.99 27.31
CA ALA A 228 -35.02 10.37 27.68
C ALA A 228 -35.32 10.71 29.16
N GLN A 229 -34.52 11.63 29.71
CA GLN A 229 -34.99 12.81 30.43
C GLN A 229 -33.91 13.89 30.49
N ALA A 230 -34.35 15.14 30.36
CA ALA A 230 -33.53 16.35 30.24
C ALA A 230 -33.15 16.96 31.61
N VAL A 231 -32.24 17.94 31.54
CA VAL A 231 -31.87 18.96 32.56
C VAL A 231 -30.75 18.46 33.51
N SER A 232 -29.57 19.09 33.66
CA SER A 232 -29.24 20.52 33.86
C SER A 232 -27.78 20.84 33.50
N LYS A 233 -27.50 22.15 33.39
CA LYS A 233 -26.28 22.81 32.93
C LYS A 233 -25.05 22.58 33.83
N SER A 234 -23.88 22.41 33.21
CA SER A 234 -22.67 23.17 33.61
C SER A 234 -22.00 23.71 32.36
N ARG A 235 -21.98 25.04 32.25
CA ARG A 235 -21.39 25.79 31.14
C ARG A 235 -19.98 26.17 31.59
N VAL A 236 -18.97 25.44 31.13
CA VAL A 236 -17.57 25.86 31.31
C VAL A 236 -17.29 26.95 30.28
N GLN A 237 -16.85 28.11 30.78
CA GLN A 237 -16.50 29.29 29.99
C GLN A 237 -15.44 28.96 28.94
N SER A 238 -15.77 29.25 27.68
CA SER A 238 -14.80 29.31 26.58
C SER A 238 -13.76 30.38 26.88
N GLY A 239 -12.51 29.99 27.05
CA GLY A 239 -11.38 30.92 27.00
C GLY A 239 -11.26 31.59 25.62
N PRO A 240 -10.51 32.69 25.50
CA PRO A 240 -10.26 33.32 24.20
C PRO A 240 -9.66 32.29 23.24
N ARG A 241 -10.17 32.23 22.00
CA ARG A 241 -9.61 31.38 20.95
C ARG A 241 -8.14 31.74 20.76
N THR A 242 -7.24 30.83 21.15
CA THR A 242 -5.82 30.92 20.84
C THR A 242 -5.66 30.91 19.31
N PRO A 243 -5.10 31.97 18.71
CA PRO A 243 -4.77 31.95 17.29
C PRO A 243 -3.74 30.85 17.03
N ASN A 244 -3.93 30.11 15.94
CA ASN A 244 -3.03 29.03 15.53
C ASN A 244 -1.60 29.61 15.32
N PRO A 245 -0.56 29.14 16.04
CA PRO A 245 0.79 29.74 16.00
C PRO A 245 1.53 29.55 14.66
N TYR A 246 0.92 28.84 13.71
CA TYR A 246 1.44 28.62 12.36
C TYR A 246 0.50 29.12 11.25
N ALA A 247 -0.46 30.00 11.58
CA ALA A 247 -1.18 30.73 10.54
C ALA A 247 -0.21 31.70 9.85
N THR A 248 0.43 31.25 8.77
CA THR A 248 1.31 32.08 7.96
C THR A 248 0.50 33.25 7.41
N ASP A 249 0.83 34.43 7.91
CA ASP A 249 0.14 35.67 7.63
C ASP A 249 0.43 36.06 6.16
N ASN A 250 -0.58 35.97 5.30
CA ASN A 250 -0.50 36.36 3.87
C ASN A 250 -0.36 37.90 3.68
N SER A 251 -0.11 38.64 4.76
CA SER A 251 0.11 40.08 4.81
C SER A 251 1.46 40.52 4.23
N SER A 252 2.39 39.58 4.01
CA SER A 252 3.74 39.82 3.47
C SER A 252 3.80 40.12 1.96
N LEU A 253 2.74 39.83 1.20
CA LEU A 253 2.66 40.16 -0.24
C LEU A 253 2.04 41.54 -0.54
N MET A 254 1.40 42.19 0.44
CA MET A 254 0.78 43.52 0.25
C MET A 254 1.77 44.67 0.33
N PHE A 255 2.89 44.51 1.04
CA PHE A 255 3.91 45.56 1.19
C PHE A 255 4.70 45.87 -0.10
N PRO A 256 5.16 44.88 -0.90
CA PRO A 256 5.89 45.19 -2.13
C PRO A 256 5.00 45.79 -3.23
N ILE A 257 3.70 45.48 -3.26
CA ILE A 257 2.76 45.99 -4.27
C ILE A 257 2.44 47.47 -4.04
N LEU A 258 2.24 47.89 -2.79
CA LEU A 258 1.94 49.29 -2.46
C LEU A 258 3.14 50.22 -2.69
N VAL A 259 4.37 49.74 -2.47
CA VAL A 259 5.60 50.48 -2.79
C VAL A 259 5.77 50.63 -4.31
N ALA A 260 5.42 49.61 -5.10
CA ALA A 260 5.48 49.70 -6.56
C ALA A 260 4.52 50.76 -7.14
N PHE A 261 3.29 50.87 -6.62
CA PHE A 261 2.35 51.91 -7.07
C PHE A 261 2.73 53.33 -6.60
N GLY A 262 3.33 53.47 -5.41
CA GLY A 262 3.76 54.78 -4.88
C GLY A 262 4.89 55.44 -5.68
N VAL A 263 5.75 54.65 -6.33
CA VAL A 263 6.87 55.16 -7.14
C VAL A 263 6.49 55.33 -8.62
N PHE A 264 5.51 54.56 -9.12
CA PHE A 264 5.15 54.58 -10.55
C PHE A 264 4.27 55.78 -10.95
N ILE A 265 3.38 56.25 -10.06
CA ILE A 265 2.44 57.35 -10.35
C ILE A 265 3.16 58.70 -10.57
N PRO A 266 4.17 59.10 -9.76
CA PRO A 266 4.92 60.33 -10.01
C PRO A 266 5.80 60.26 -11.26
N THR A 267 6.41 59.10 -11.55
CA THR A 267 7.29 58.94 -12.72
C THR A 267 6.54 58.98 -14.05
N LEU A 268 5.31 58.46 -14.09
CA LEU A 268 4.45 58.54 -15.27
C LEU A 268 3.98 59.98 -15.53
N PHE A 269 3.72 60.76 -14.47
CA PHE A 269 3.31 62.17 -14.60
C PHE A 269 4.47 63.07 -15.06
N CYS A 270 5.72 62.73 -14.71
CA CYS A 270 6.91 63.45 -15.18
C CYS A 270 7.30 63.12 -16.63
N LEU A 271 6.98 61.93 -17.14
CA LEU A 271 7.27 61.54 -18.54
C LEU A 271 6.19 62.00 -19.53
N CYS A 272 4.97 62.28 -19.07
CA CYS A 272 3.87 62.78 -19.91
C CYS A 272 3.84 64.32 -20.06
N ARG A 273 4.88 65.03 -19.60
CA ARG A 273 5.00 66.50 -19.73
C ARG A 273 6.30 66.96 -20.41
N LEU A 274 6.88 66.11 -21.26
CA LEU A 274 7.90 66.45 -22.26
C LEU A 274 7.31 66.35 -23.67
#